data_AF-A0A5J6GFQ6-F1
#
_entry.id   AF-A0A5J6GFQ6-F1
#
_cell.length_a   1.000
_cell.length_b   1.000
_cell.length_c   1.000
_cell.angle_alpha   90.00
_cell.angle_beta   90.00
_cell.angle_gamma   90.00
#
_symmetry.space_group_name_H-M   'P 1'
#
loop_
_entity.id
_entity.type
_entity.pdbx_description
1 polymer ?
#
loop_
_entity_poly.entity_id
_entity_poly.type
_entity_poly.pdbx_seq_one_letter_code
_entity_poly.pdbx_strand_id
1 'polypeptide(L)'
;MTLRGVWKVLYADWQMECCGTPFAVGDEVTWPLLVLSGGGDGLYGMDGMDGWQEDFSEIEGPVVALDSLPGDWLADDIEDEGDEGDEADEGDKDDEGDEEPWEASVVRAHGVTVPWNHAPPRPARTALRGLLSVERHGGRWPDTVGRVRTIHVVTQGFAETTEGSGTYAPVPGERWLRPVELCPKWFHGEHLSRTSQGPGYRRAETGVLVELEVRDDED
;
A
#
# COMPACT_ATOMS: atom_id res chain seq x y z
N MET A 1 30.51 1.87 -7.55
CA MET A 1 29.74 0.88 -8.35
C MET A 1 28.47 0.62 -7.57
N THR A 2 27.44 1.38 -7.89
CA THR A 2 26.15 1.44 -7.18
C THR A 2 25.42 0.11 -7.38
N LEU A 3 25.15 -0.62 -6.30
CA LEU A 3 24.32 -1.82 -6.36
C LEU A 3 22.91 -1.38 -6.79
N ARG A 4 22.26 -2.16 -7.64
CA ARG A 4 20.87 -1.94 -8.05
C ARG A 4 20.00 -2.91 -7.27
N GLY A 5 19.04 -2.39 -6.52
CA GLY A 5 18.02 -3.19 -5.86
C GLY A 5 16.87 -3.48 -6.81
N VAL A 6 16.29 -4.68 -6.73
CA VAL A 6 15.03 -5.00 -7.42
C VAL A 6 13.98 -5.26 -6.35
N TRP A 7 12.90 -4.48 -6.38
CA TRP A 7 11.82 -4.51 -5.41
C TRP A 7 10.52 -5.00 -6.03
N LYS A 8 9.74 -5.78 -5.28
CA LYS A 8 8.38 -6.14 -5.68
C LYS A 8 7.42 -5.09 -5.17
N VAL A 9 6.77 -4.36 -6.08
CA VAL A 9 5.86 -3.26 -5.79
C VAL A 9 4.46 -3.60 -6.31
N LEU A 10 3.46 -3.53 -5.44
CA LEU A 10 2.05 -3.60 -5.81
C LEU A 10 1.57 -2.21 -6.25
N TYR A 11 0.88 -2.15 -7.38
CA TYR A 11 0.07 -1.01 -7.76
C TYR A 11 -1.37 -1.48 -7.82
N ALA A 12 -2.16 -1.11 -6.81
CA ALA A 12 -3.55 -1.55 -6.69
C ALA A 12 -4.40 -1.05 -7.87
N ASP A 13 -5.40 -1.85 -8.24
CA ASP A 13 -6.38 -1.55 -9.29
C ASP A 13 -7.02 -0.18 -9.10
N TRP A 14 -7.60 0.11 -7.94
CA TRP A 14 -8.33 1.34 -7.66
C TRP A 14 -7.44 2.58 -7.79
N GLN A 15 -6.19 2.51 -7.35
CA GLN A 15 -5.23 3.61 -7.52
C GLN A 15 -4.85 3.79 -8.99
N MET A 16 -4.64 2.68 -9.71
CA MET A 16 -4.33 2.72 -11.13
C MET A 16 -5.50 3.27 -11.94
N GLU A 17 -6.73 2.85 -11.64
CA GLU A 17 -7.96 3.28 -12.31
C GLU A 17 -8.31 4.73 -12.03
N CYS A 18 -8.19 5.19 -10.79
CA CYS A 18 -8.54 6.55 -10.39
C CYS A 18 -7.51 7.57 -10.91
N CYS A 19 -6.26 7.45 -10.46
CA CYS A 19 -5.24 8.48 -10.67
C CYS A 19 -3.98 7.97 -11.39
N GLY A 20 -3.87 6.66 -11.60
CA GLY A 20 -2.69 6.06 -12.23
C GLY A 20 -2.56 6.36 -13.71
N THR A 21 -1.30 6.35 -14.17
CA THR A 21 -0.94 6.40 -15.58
C THR A 21 -0.35 5.03 -15.97
N PRO A 22 -0.88 4.37 -17.01
CA PRO A 22 -0.31 3.12 -17.51
C PRO A 22 1.17 3.28 -17.88
N PHE A 23 1.94 2.24 -17.61
CA PHE A 23 3.37 2.14 -17.88
C PHE A 23 3.70 0.80 -18.54
N ALA A 24 4.83 0.71 -19.21
CA ALA A 24 5.32 -0.50 -19.86
C ALA A 24 6.59 -1.04 -19.20
N VAL A 25 6.90 -2.30 -19.49
CA VAL A 25 8.21 -2.87 -19.17
C VAL A 25 9.30 -2.02 -19.83
N GLY A 26 10.32 -1.66 -19.04
CA GLY A 26 11.42 -0.80 -19.46
C GLY A 26 11.21 0.69 -19.20
N ASP A 27 10.00 1.13 -18.85
CA ASP A 27 9.76 2.53 -18.49
C ASP A 27 10.46 2.90 -17.19
N GLU A 28 10.83 4.18 -17.09
CA GLU A 28 11.23 4.80 -15.83
C GLU A 28 10.00 5.43 -15.18
N VAL A 29 9.79 5.13 -13.91
CA VAL A 29 8.63 5.53 -13.14
C VAL A 29 9.06 6.21 -11.85
N THR A 30 8.18 7.07 -11.34
CA THR A 30 8.37 7.84 -10.11
C THR A 30 7.14 7.61 -9.24
N TRP A 31 7.32 6.86 -8.15
CA TRP A 31 6.24 6.42 -7.28
C TRP A 31 6.58 6.70 -5.82
N PRO A 32 5.70 7.36 -5.07
CA PRO A 32 5.75 7.29 -3.61
C PRO A 32 5.34 5.86 -3.18
N LEU A 33 6.07 5.30 -2.20
CA LEU A 33 5.90 3.93 -1.75
C LEU A 33 5.56 3.86 -0.25
N LEU A 34 4.71 2.91 0.11
CA LEU A 34 4.38 2.52 1.48
C LEU A 34 4.73 1.04 1.70
N VAL A 35 4.94 0.65 2.96
CA VAL A 35 5.01 -0.77 3.36
C VAL A 35 3.66 -1.20 3.92
N LEU A 36 2.95 -2.04 3.17
CA LEU A 36 1.76 -2.72 3.67
C LEU A 36 2.18 -3.91 4.52
N SER A 37 2.08 -3.76 5.83
CA SER A 37 2.36 -4.81 6.80
C SER A 37 1.07 -5.52 7.20
N GLY A 38 1.09 -6.85 7.31
CA GLY A 38 -0.09 -7.69 7.62
C GLY A 38 -0.58 -7.61 9.07
N GLY A 39 -0.46 -6.44 9.72
CA GLY A 39 -0.82 -6.24 11.13
C GLY A 39 -1.30 -4.83 11.48
N GLY A 40 -1.66 -4.02 10.49
CA GLY A 40 -2.31 -2.72 10.70
C GLY A 40 -3.82 -2.89 10.80
N ASP A 41 -4.40 -2.19 11.76
CA ASP A 41 -5.80 -1.94 12.11
C ASP A 41 -6.80 -1.65 10.97
N GLY A 42 -6.88 -2.46 9.91
CA GLY A 42 -8.04 -2.47 9.00
C GLY A 42 -8.28 -1.17 8.21
N LEU A 43 -7.53 -0.09 8.44
CA LEU A 43 -7.79 1.26 7.95
C LEU A 43 -7.74 1.36 6.41
N TYR A 44 -7.17 0.36 5.74
CA TYR A 44 -7.12 0.26 4.28
C TYR A 44 -7.87 -0.95 3.71
N GLY A 45 -8.74 -1.62 4.50
CA GLY A 45 -9.56 -2.74 4.02
C GLY A 45 -8.75 -3.96 3.54
N MET A 46 -7.50 -4.11 4.00
CA MET A 46 -6.59 -5.18 3.59
C MET A 46 -6.56 -6.36 4.59
N ASP A 47 -7.71 -6.69 5.18
CA ASP A 47 -7.95 -7.99 5.82
C ASP A 47 -7.90 -9.09 4.75
N GLY A 48 -6.69 -9.51 4.39
CA GLY A 48 -6.51 -10.31 3.18
C GLY A 48 -5.12 -10.53 2.64
N MET A 49 -4.07 -10.12 3.36
CA MET A 49 -2.68 -10.30 2.93
C MET A 49 -2.14 -11.73 3.16
N ASP A 50 -2.99 -12.66 3.56
CA ASP A 50 -2.65 -14.09 3.63
C ASP A 50 -2.22 -14.59 2.24
N GLY A 51 -1.03 -15.19 2.15
CA GLY A 51 -0.42 -15.64 0.90
C GLY A 51 0.52 -14.64 0.21
N TRP A 52 0.68 -13.40 0.70
CA TRP A 52 1.66 -12.44 0.16
C TRP A 52 3.05 -12.54 0.78
N GLN A 53 3.25 -13.43 1.76
CA GLN A 53 4.49 -13.50 2.56
C GLN A 53 5.75 -13.76 1.72
N GLU A 54 5.62 -14.42 0.56
CA GLU A 54 6.72 -14.70 -0.39
C GLU A 54 7.13 -13.46 -1.22
N ASP A 55 6.27 -12.45 -1.28
CA ASP A 55 6.48 -11.20 -2.00
C ASP A 55 6.83 -10.04 -1.05
N PHE A 56 6.88 -10.30 0.26
CA PHE A 56 7.28 -9.29 1.24
C PHE A 56 8.71 -8.87 1.03
N SER A 57 8.88 -7.56 1.02
CA SER A 57 10.16 -6.87 1.05
C SER A 57 10.57 -6.62 2.50
N GLU A 58 11.87 -6.61 2.76
CA GLU A 58 12.44 -6.20 4.04
C GLU A 58 13.31 -4.96 3.82
N ILE A 59 13.03 -3.90 4.57
CA ILE A 59 13.68 -2.60 4.44
C ILE A 59 14.28 -2.27 5.80
N GLU A 60 15.61 -2.37 5.89
CA GLU A 60 16.35 -2.04 7.10
C GLU A 60 17.13 -0.74 6.91
N GLY A 61 16.83 0.27 7.71
CA GLY A 61 17.45 1.59 7.56
C GLY A 61 17.28 2.49 8.77
N PRO A 62 17.97 3.65 8.77
CA PRO A 62 17.71 4.71 9.72
C PRO A 62 16.28 5.23 9.58
N VAL A 63 15.66 5.60 10.70
CA VAL A 63 14.41 6.35 10.68
C VAL A 63 14.76 7.83 10.77
N VAL A 64 14.32 8.63 9.81
CA VAL A 64 14.62 10.07 9.72
C VAL A 64 13.32 10.87 9.68
N ALA A 65 13.34 12.07 10.25
CA ALA A 65 12.20 12.98 10.21
C ALA A 65 11.95 13.44 8.76
N LEU A 66 10.69 13.49 8.34
CA LEU A 66 10.30 13.82 6.98
C LEU A 66 10.73 15.26 6.59
N ASP A 67 10.62 16.19 7.54
CA ASP A 67 11.00 17.60 7.40
C ASP A 67 12.50 17.83 7.19
N SER A 68 13.33 16.85 7.56
CA SER A 68 14.77 16.87 7.33
C SER A 68 15.15 16.53 5.88
N LEU A 69 14.19 16.02 5.09
CA LEU A 69 14.41 15.69 3.69
C LEU A 69 14.21 16.90 2.78
N PRO A 70 15.00 17.01 1.69
CA PRO A 70 14.76 18.04 0.69
C PRO A 70 13.41 17.81 0.02
N GLY A 71 12.56 18.84 0.01
CA GLY A 71 11.24 18.79 -0.60
C GLY A 71 10.22 19.52 0.25
N ASP A 72 8.98 19.51 -0.23
CA ASP A 72 7.82 20.05 0.47
C ASP A 72 6.87 18.88 0.74
N TRP A 73 7.28 18.01 1.66
CA TRP A 73 6.59 16.77 1.99
C TRP A 73 5.60 17.04 3.11
N LEU A 74 4.36 16.60 2.90
CA LEU A 74 3.26 16.76 3.84
C LEU A 74 2.71 15.37 4.09
N ALA A 75 2.94 14.82 5.28
CA ALA A 75 2.09 13.73 5.69
C ALA A 75 0.70 14.33 5.93
N ASP A 76 -0.33 13.76 5.31
CA ASP A 76 -1.68 14.10 5.76
C ASP A 76 -1.77 13.65 7.20
N ASP A 77 -2.29 14.52 8.07
CA ASP A 77 -2.82 14.08 9.34
C ASP A 77 -3.83 12.99 8.97
N ILE A 78 -3.52 11.74 9.31
CA ILE A 78 -4.55 10.72 9.40
C ILE A 78 -5.37 11.21 10.59
N GLU A 79 -6.26 12.16 10.34
CA GLU A 79 -7.35 12.46 11.25
C GLU A 79 -7.99 11.09 11.46
N ASP A 80 -7.85 10.59 12.68
CA ASP A 80 -8.68 9.53 13.20
C ASP A 80 -10.10 10.04 12.99
N GLU A 81 -10.73 9.68 11.86
CA GLU A 81 -12.14 9.93 11.62
C GLU A 81 -12.89 9.03 12.60
N GLY A 82 -12.86 9.46 13.87
CA GLY A 82 -13.73 9.02 14.92
C GLY A 82 -15.14 9.29 14.45
N ASP A 83 -15.76 8.23 13.95
CA ASP A 83 -17.19 7.93 14.03
C ASP A 83 -18.03 9.15 14.41
N GLU A 84 -18.47 9.91 13.41
CA GLU A 84 -19.51 10.95 13.58
C GLU A 84 -20.85 10.25 13.90
N GLY A 85 -20.94 9.71 15.12
CA GLY A 85 -22.15 9.22 15.75
C GLY A 85 -22.91 10.38 16.37
N ASP A 86 -23.89 10.88 15.62
CA ASP A 86 -25.11 11.62 16.00
C ASP A 86 -25.26 12.12 17.47
N GLU A 87 -25.22 13.44 17.59
CA GLU A 87 -25.93 14.37 18.48
C GLU A 87 -26.33 13.95 19.93
N ALA A 88 -25.65 14.60 20.89
CA ALA A 88 -26.21 15.58 21.85
C ALA A 88 -25.75 15.33 23.30
N ASP A 89 -24.64 15.98 23.69
CA ASP A 89 -24.46 16.41 25.08
C ASP A 89 -23.68 17.74 25.11
N GLU A 90 -24.31 18.79 25.64
CA GLU A 90 -23.67 20.08 25.89
C GLU A 90 -22.85 19.96 27.17
N GLY A 91 -21.57 19.59 27.05
CA GLY A 91 -20.62 19.54 28.15
C GLY A 91 -19.20 19.85 27.72
N ASP A 92 -18.64 20.93 28.28
CA ASP A 92 -17.21 21.31 28.32
C ASP A 92 -16.36 20.99 27.08
N LYS A 93 -16.23 21.99 26.20
CA LYS A 93 -15.14 22.07 25.23
C LYS A 93 -13.97 22.83 25.84
N ASP A 94 -13.20 22.18 26.70
CA ASP A 94 -11.87 22.61 27.12
C ASP A 94 -10.98 21.37 27.26
N ASP A 95 -10.75 20.67 26.14
CA ASP A 95 -9.61 19.75 26.01
C ASP A 95 -9.01 19.99 24.62
N GLU A 96 -8.42 21.18 24.46
CA GLU A 96 -7.32 21.38 23.50
C GLU A 96 -6.16 20.52 24.01
N GLY A 97 -6.26 19.21 23.79
CA GLY A 97 -5.11 18.34 23.85
C GLY A 97 -4.13 18.85 22.81
N ASP A 98 -3.07 19.51 23.29
CA ASP A 98 -1.84 19.69 22.53
C ASP A 98 -1.29 18.29 22.19
N GLU A 99 -1.93 17.60 21.25
CA GLU A 99 -1.33 16.45 20.59
C GLU A 99 -0.14 17.02 19.84
N GLU A 100 1.05 16.86 20.43
CA GLU A 100 2.29 17.24 19.77
C GLU A 100 2.24 16.68 18.36
N PRO A 101 2.33 17.52 17.31
CA PRO A 101 2.18 17.07 15.94
C PRO A 101 3.17 15.93 15.75
N TRP A 102 2.63 14.76 15.45
CA TRP A 102 3.44 13.56 15.32
C TRP A 102 4.50 13.83 14.25
N GLU A 103 5.77 13.64 14.61
CA GLU A 103 6.88 13.88 13.68
C GLU A 103 6.86 12.81 12.59
N ALA A 104 6.19 13.10 11.47
CA ALA A 104 6.17 12.25 10.31
C ALA A 104 7.60 11.84 9.94
N SER A 105 7.82 10.55 9.76
CA SER A 105 9.15 9.98 9.61
C SER A 105 9.19 8.94 8.51
N VAL A 106 10.38 8.70 7.97
CA VAL A 106 10.59 7.73 6.89
C VAL A 106 11.79 6.83 7.17
N VAL A 107 11.78 5.66 6.54
CA VAL A 107 12.92 4.75 6.47
C VAL A 107 13.49 4.82 5.05
N ARG A 108 14.80 5.06 4.96
CA ARG A 108 15.54 5.05 3.69
C ARG A 108 16.52 3.90 3.66
N ALA A 109 16.41 3.04 2.65
CA ALA A 109 17.38 1.99 2.43
C ALA A 109 17.35 1.56 0.96
N HIS A 110 18.53 1.28 0.40
CA HIS A 110 18.65 0.55 -0.86
C HIS A 110 17.88 1.19 -2.04
N GLY A 111 17.92 2.53 -2.11
CA GLY A 111 17.23 3.32 -3.14
C GLY A 111 15.72 3.47 -2.96
N VAL A 112 15.16 3.05 -1.81
CA VAL A 112 13.73 3.17 -1.50
C VAL A 112 13.53 4.05 -0.26
N THR A 113 12.50 4.89 -0.32
CA THR A 113 12.03 5.68 0.82
C THR A 113 10.58 5.31 1.13
N VAL A 114 10.31 4.90 2.36
CA VAL A 114 8.96 4.55 2.82
C VAL A 114 8.62 5.24 4.15
N PRO A 115 7.36 5.63 4.36
CA PRO A 115 6.88 6.13 5.65
C PRO A 115 7.06 5.13 6.80
N TRP A 116 7.37 5.67 7.97
CA TRP A 116 7.36 4.97 9.26
C TRP A 116 6.07 5.36 9.99
N ASN A 117 5.07 4.48 9.94
CA ASN A 117 3.73 4.73 10.47
C ASN A 117 3.50 4.01 11.82
N HIS A 118 4.50 4.01 12.69
CA HIS A 118 4.37 3.42 14.02
C HIS A 118 4.32 4.50 15.09
N ALA A 119 3.60 4.20 16.17
CA ALA A 119 3.53 5.09 17.32
C ALA A 119 4.94 5.38 17.88
N PRO A 120 5.18 6.60 18.41
CA PRO A 120 6.42 6.94 19.07
C PRO A 120 6.75 6.00 20.25
N PRO A 121 8.04 5.90 20.64
CA PRO A 121 9.16 6.70 20.16
C PRO A 121 9.78 6.19 18.85
N ARG A 122 10.29 7.12 18.03
CA ARG A 122 11.07 6.78 16.83
C ARG A 122 12.37 6.07 17.19
N PRO A 123 12.61 4.84 16.70
CA PRO A 123 13.90 4.19 16.88
C PRO A 123 14.94 4.82 15.93
N ALA A 124 16.22 4.74 16.28
CA ALA A 124 17.29 5.23 15.39
C ALA A 124 17.35 4.47 14.06
N ARG A 125 17.00 3.18 14.08
CA ARG A 125 16.93 2.27 12.93
C ARG A 125 15.76 1.31 13.12
N THR A 126 15.19 0.84 12.03
CA THR A 126 14.13 -0.17 12.05
C THR A 126 14.28 -1.14 10.88
N ALA A 127 13.61 -2.29 10.97
CA ALA A 127 13.39 -3.22 9.87
C ALA A 127 11.89 -3.30 9.61
N LEU A 128 11.44 -2.79 8.46
CA LEU A 128 10.05 -2.91 8.01
C LEU A 128 9.94 -4.13 7.10
N ARG A 129 8.95 -4.98 7.34
CA ARG A 129 8.68 -6.15 6.50
C ARG A 129 7.24 -6.14 6.02
N GLY A 130 7.05 -6.07 4.71
CA GLY A 130 5.72 -6.03 4.10
C GLY A 130 5.77 -5.89 2.59
N LEU A 131 4.61 -5.75 1.97
CA LEU A 131 4.52 -5.53 0.53
C LEU A 131 4.71 -4.04 0.25
N LEU A 132 5.64 -3.69 -0.62
CA LEU A 132 5.74 -2.32 -1.11
C LEU A 132 4.52 -2.02 -1.97
N SER A 133 3.84 -0.90 -1.71
CA SER A 133 2.68 -0.46 -2.48
C SER A 133 2.84 0.98 -2.91
N VAL A 134 2.35 1.32 -4.10
CA VAL A 134 2.21 2.72 -4.53
C VAL A 134 1.18 3.43 -3.65
N GLU A 135 1.40 4.72 -3.34
CA GLU A 135 0.41 5.58 -2.66
C GLU A 135 0.11 6.84 -3.48
N ARG A 136 -1.14 7.13 -3.84
CA ARG A 136 -1.48 8.37 -4.57
C ARG A 136 -2.63 9.15 -3.98
N HIS A 137 -3.22 8.67 -2.90
CA HIS A 137 -4.47 9.17 -2.33
C HIS A 137 -4.34 9.68 -0.89
N GLY A 138 -3.23 9.38 -0.19
CA GLY A 138 -2.91 9.99 1.10
C GLY A 138 -1.80 11.03 1.00
N GLY A 139 -1.08 11.19 2.12
CA GLY A 139 0.00 12.16 2.28
C GLY A 139 1.03 12.18 1.14
N ARG A 140 1.64 13.35 0.95
CA ARG A 140 2.70 13.57 -0.02
C ARG A 140 4.04 13.08 0.51
N TRP A 141 4.34 11.82 0.21
CA TRP A 141 5.58 11.14 0.58
C TRP A 141 6.70 11.30 -0.48
N PRO A 142 7.97 11.13 -0.09
CA PRO A 142 9.09 11.15 -1.03
C PRO A 142 8.94 10.08 -2.12
N ASP A 143 9.24 10.46 -3.36
CA ASP A 143 9.17 9.56 -4.50
C ASP A 143 10.37 8.61 -4.56
N THR A 144 10.10 7.37 -4.94
CA THR A 144 11.10 6.40 -5.40
C THR A 144 11.12 6.36 -6.93
N VAL A 145 12.31 6.55 -7.52
CA VAL A 145 12.52 6.47 -8.97
C VAL A 145 13.13 5.11 -9.32
N GLY A 146 12.51 4.41 -10.28
CA GLY A 146 13.01 3.11 -10.70
C GLY A 146 12.61 2.75 -12.13
N ARG A 147 13.20 1.67 -12.64
CA ARG A 147 12.89 1.10 -13.95
C ARG A 147 12.04 -0.16 -13.81
N VAL A 148 10.95 -0.22 -14.55
CA VAL A 148 10.06 -1.37 -14.58
C VAL A 148 10.74 -2.55 -15.28
N ARG A 149 10.89 -3.67 -14.58
CA ARG A 149 11.50 -4.91 -15.10
C ARG A 149 10.48 -5.94 -15.56
N THR A 150 9.43 -6.12 -14.77
CA THR A 150 8.33 -7.05 -15.09
C THR A 150 7.02 -6.46 -14.59
N ILE A 151 5.92 -6.85 -15.22
CA ILE A 151 4.56 -6.50 -14.81
C ILE A 151 3.72 -7.77 -14.82
N HIS A 152 3.04 -8.06 -13.72
CA HIS A 152 2.06 -9.13 -13.63
C HIS A 152 0.73 -8.56 -13.18
N VAL A 153 -0.33 -8.78 -13.95
CA VAL A 153 -1.70 -8.55 -13.45
C VAL A 153 -1.99 -9.57 -12.37
N VAL A 154 -2.42 -9.08 -11.21
CA VAL A 154 -2.78 -9.88 -10.04
C VAL A 154 -4.27 -10.17 -10.11
N THR A 155 -4.64 -11.44 -10.07
CA THR A 155 -6.02 -11.87 -9.89
C THR A 155 -6.17 -12.56 -8.55
N GLN A 156 -7.17 -12.17 -7.77
CA GLN A 156 -7.47 -12.73 -6.46
C GLN A 156 -8.85 -13.40 -6.45
N GLY A 157 -8.92 -14.59 -5.86
CA GLY A 157 -10.17 -15.28 -5.55
C GLY A 157 -10.75 -14.78 -4.24
N PHE A 158 -12.06 -14.60 -4.19
CA PHE A 158 -12.80 -14.15 -3.02
C PHE A 158 -14.00 -15.05 -2.75
N ALA A 159 -14.19 -15.39 -1.48
CA ALA A 159 -15.36 -16.12 -1.00
C ALA A 159 -16.16 -15.24 -0.04
N GLU A 160 -17.47 -15.40 -0.09
CA GLU A 160 -18.36 -14.72 0.84
C GLU A 160 -18.08 -15.18 2.28
N THR A 161 -17.93 -14.25 3.21
CA THR A 161 -17.56 -14.55 4.61
C THR A 161 -18.71 -15.21 5.37
N THR A 162 -19.94 -14.86 5.00
CA THR A 162 -21.18 -15.46 5.52
C THR A 162 -22.17 -15.55 4.36
N GLU A 163 -22.79 -16.72 4.16
CA GLU A 163 -23.71 -16.94 3.04
C GLU A 163 -24.82 -15.88 2.99
N GLY A 164 -24.95 -15.20 1.86
CA GLY A 164 -25.92 -14.14 1.63
C GLY A 164 -25.60 -12.77 2.25
N SER A 165 -24.44 -12.60 2.90
CA SER A 165 -24.01 -11.30 3.46
C SER A 165 -23.63 -10.26 2.41
N GLY A 166 -23.15 -10.69 1.24
CA GLY A 166 -22.51 -9.82 0.26
C GLY A 166 -21.10 -9.36 0.64
N THR A 167 -20.59 -9.77 1.80
CA THR A 167 -19.23 -9.47 2.27
C THR A 167 -18.27 -10.56 1.84
N TYR A 168 -17.13 -10.19 1.27
CA TYR A 168 -16.17 -11.12 0.69
C TYR A 168 -14.80 -10.97 1.34
N ALA A 169 -14.14 -12.09 1.60
CA ALA A 169 -12.73 -12.15 2.00
C ALA A 169 -11.91 -12.88 0.93
N PRO A 170 -10.63 -12.54 0.76
CA PRO A 170 -9.77 -13.25 -0.17
C PRO A 170 -9.58 -14.69 0.29
N VAL A 171 -9.58 -15.62 -0.66
CA VAL A 171 -9.33 -17.03 -0.40
C VAL A 171 -7.82 -17.25 -0.34
N PRO A 172 -7.27 -17.76 0.77
CA PRO A 172 -5.84 -18.03 0.88
C PRO A 172 -5.35 -18.96 -0.24
N GLY A 173 -4.25 -18.59 -0.87
CA GLY A 173 -3.65 -19.37 -1.96
C GLY A 173 -4.32 -19.19 -3.34
N GLU A 174 -5.44 -18.46 -3.44
CA GLU A 174 -6.08 -18.13 -4.71
C GLU A 174 -5.60 -16.80 -5.28
N ARG A 175 -4.30 -16.69 -5.51
CA ARG A 175 -3.68 -15.59 -6.25
C ARG A 175 -3.06 -16.11 -7.53
N TRP A 176 -3.36 -15.45 -8.65
CA TRP A 176 -2.79 -15.76 -9.96
C TRP A 176 -2.08 -14.54 -10.52
N LEU A 177 -0.96 -14.78 -11.19
CA LEU A 177 -0.15 -13.75 -11.82
C LEU A 177 -0.14 -13.97 -13.34
N ARG A 178 -0.56 -12.96 -14.10
CA ARG A 178 -0.54 -12.99 -15.56
C ARG A 178 0.47 -11.97 -16.08
N PRO A 179 1.57 -12.38 -16.73
CA PRO A 179 2.56 -11.44 -17.24
C PRO A 179 1.96 -10.57 -18.35
N VAL A 180 2.33 -9.29 -18.35
CA VAL A 180 1.97 -8.31 -19.38
C VAL A 180 3.15 -7.39 -19.66
N GLU A 181 3.24 -6.86 -20.87
CA GLU A 181 4.25 -5.85 -21.24
C GLU A 181 3.77 -4.42 -20.97
N LEU A 182 2.46 -4.21 -20.92
CA LEU A 182 1.81 -2.93 -20.69
C LEU A 182 0.83 -3.06 -19.52
N CYS A 183 0.96 -2.19 -18.54
CA CYS A 183 0.04 -2.10 -17.41
C CYS A 183 -1.37 -1.71 -17.92
N PRO A 184 -2.42 -2.46 -17.58
CA PRO A 184 -3.78 -2.06 -17.90
C PRO A 184 -4.18 -0.83 -17.08
N LYS A 185 -4.99 0.05 -17.69
CA LYS A 185 -5.65 1.13 -16.95
C LYS A 185 -6.86 0.63 -16.17
N TRP A 186 -7.58 -0.34 -16.72
CA TRP A 186 -8.85 -0.85 -16.20
C TRP A 186 -8.76 -2.35 -15.96
N PHE A 187 -9.24 -2.79 -14.80
CA PHE A 187 -9.15 -4.15 -14.27
C PHE A 187 -10.54 -4.79 -14.26
N HIS A 188 -10.57 -6.11 -14.43
CA HIS A 188 -11.83 -6.85 -14.61
C HIS A 188 -12.21 -7.64 -13.35
N GLY A 189 -13.49 -7.61 -12.99
CA GLY A 189 -14.09 -8.50 -11.99
C GLY A 189 -15.05 -9.50 -12.65
N GLU A 190 -14.87 -10.79 -12.38
CA GLU A 190 -15.79 -11.86 -12.78
C GLU A 190 -16.55 -12.38 -11.55
N HIS A 191 -17.88 -12.22 -11.56
CA HIS A 191 -18.76 -12.82 -10.56
C HIS A 191 -19.10 -14.25 -11.03
N LEU A 192 -18.39 -15.24 -10.50
CA LEU A 192 -18.44 -16.61 -11.04
C LEU A 192 -19.59 -17.46 -10.50
N SER A 193 -20.28 -17.06 -9.43
CA SER A 193 -21.47 -17.78 -8.99
C SER A 193 -22.35 -17.02 -7.99
N ARG A 194 -23.53 -16.59 -8.45
CA ARG A 194 -24.78 -16.65 -7.65
C ARG A 194 -25.52 -17.93 -8.06
N THR A 195 -24.94 -19.10 -7.81
CA THR A 195 -25.77 -20.30 -7.83
C THR A 195 -26.68 -20.22 -6.62
N SER A 196 -27.97 -20.46 -6.79
CA SER A 196 -29.00 -20.36 -5.74
C SER A 196 -28.83 -21.33 -4.55
N GLN A 197 -27.69 -22.02 -4.47
CA GLN A 197 -27.26 -22.90 -3.38
C GLN A 197 -25.73 -22.81 -3.28
N GLY A 198 -25.20 -22.11 -2.26
CA GLY A 198 -23.76 -21.99 -1.98
C GLY A 198 -23.31 -20.55 -1.69
N PRO A 199 -22.28 -20.35 -0.86
CA PRO A 199 -21.71 -19.03 -0.58
C PRO A 199 -21.21 -18.38 -1.87
N GLY A 200 -21.39 -17.07 -1.99
CA GLY A 200 -20.94 -16.30 -3.15
C GLY A 200 -19.45 -16.48 -3.41
N TYR A 201 -19.06 -16.56 -4.68
CA TYR A 201 -17.66 -16.63 -5.09
C TYR A 201 -17.41 -15.72 -6.30
N ARG A 202 -16.30 -14.99 -6.26
CA ARG A 202 -15.87 -14.10 -7.35
C ARG A 202 -14.36 -14.10 -7.51
N ARG A 203 -13.91 -13.74 -8.71
CA ARG A 203 -12.51 -13.45 -9.02
C ARG A 203 -12.40 -12.03 -9.52
N ALA A 204 -11.37 -11.32 -9.11
CA ALA A 204 -11.13 -9.97 -9.60
C ALA A 204 -9.64 -9.75 -9.86
N GLU A 205 -9.34 -9.01 -10.93
CA GLU A 205 -8.03 -8.41 -11.10
C GLU A 205 -7.91 -7.26 -10.10
N THR A 206 -6.93 -7.31 -9.19
CA THR A 206 -6.80 -6.41 -8.03
C THR A 206 -5.61 -5.44 -8.14
N GLY A 207 -4.97 -5.40 -9.30
CA GLY A 207 -3.83 -4.52 -9.59
C GLY A 207 -2.73 -5.21 -10.37
N VAL A 208 -1.53 -4.64 -10.29
CA VAL A 208 -0.31 -5.21 -10.86
C VAL A 208 0.80 -5.36 -9.83
N LEU A 209 1.53 -6.48 -9.90
CA LEU A 209 2.78 -6.69 -9.21
C LEU A 209 3.94 -6.37 -10.17
N VAL A 210 4.83 -5.49 -9.75
CA VAL A 210 5.91 -4.94 -10.55
C VAL A 210 7.25 -5.28 -9.91
N GLU A 211 8.21 -5.75 -10.70
CA GLU A 211 9.61 -5.70 -10.28
C GLU A 211 10.20 -4.35 -10.69
N LEU A 212 10.58 -3.54 -9.70
CA LEU A 212 11.13 -2.20 -9.87
C LEU A 212 12.63 -2.21 -9.58
N GLU A 213 13.44 -1.95 -10.60
CA GLU A 213 14.88 -1.79 -10.47
C GLU A 213 15.20 -0.34 -10.05
N VAL A 214 15.62 -0.16 -8.80
CA VAL A 214 16.02 1.14 -8.24
C VAL A 214 17.53 1.27 -8.22
N ARG A 215 18.01 2.51 -8.28
CA ARG A 215 19.42 2.82 -8.04
C ARG A 215 19.57 3.17 -6.56
N ASP A 216 20.65 2.72 -5.93
CA ASP A 216 21.03 3.29 -4.64
C ASP A 216 21.30 4.79 -4.81
N ASP A 217 20.81 5.58 -3.86
CA ASP A 217 21.25 6.96 -3.71
C ASP A 217 22.74 6.92 -3.34
N GLU A 218 23.60 7.67 -4.04
CA GLU A 218 24.94 7.95 -3.53
C GLU A 218 24.76 8.93 -2.35
N ASP A 219 25.18 8.51 -1.15
CA ASP A 219 25.29 9.38 0.04
C ASP A 219 26.09 10.67 -0.24
#